data_AF-A0A9D8LBC3-F1
#
_entry.id   AF-A0A9D8LBC3-F1
#
_cell.length_a   1.000
_cell.length_b   1.000
_cell.length_c   1.000
_cell.angle_alpha   90.00
_cell.angle_beta   90.00
_cell.angle_gamma   90.00
#
_symmetry.space_group_name_H-M   'P 1'
#
loop_
_entity.id
_entity.type
_entity.pdbx_description
1 polymer ?
#
loop_
_entity_poly.entity_id
_entity_poly.type
_entity_poly.pdbx_seq_one_letter_code
_entity_poly.pdbx_strand_id
1 'polypeptide(L)'
;LAMAGLLIIASRSQDLPFTPSELEAIRDFVRNGGGLLLMANHRHFISPQQQVALALDLPFGYIDATIAGFPGIELSRHELTAGCDSIVVRNSTSIAAGPGAIAIAHFTADSRHRFAVAAESGRGRVVGTGDSGFMASSDDTGRDMFGSGSNATFIANCVRWLAPAA
;
A
#
# COMPACT_ATOMS: atom_id res chain seq x y z
N LEU A 1 8.73 -25.60 9.37
CA LEU A 1 7.84 -24.41 9.37
C LEU A 1 7.83 -23.88 7.94
N ALA A 2 6.66 -23.74 7.31
CA ALA A 2 6.59 -23.10 6.00
C ALA A 2 7.06 -21.64 6.14
N MET A 3 7.95 -21.19 5.25
CA MET A 3 8.34 -19.79 5.21
C MET A 3 7.14 -18.95 4.74
N ALA A 4 6.91 -17.79 5.36
CA ALA A 4 5.85 -16.88 4.94
C ALA A 4 6.09 -16.41 3.50
N GLY A 5 5.03 -16.35 2.69
CA GLY A 5 5.09 -15.84 1.32
C GLY A 5 4.75 -14.35 1.18
N LEU A 6 4.12 -13.77 2.20
CA LEU A 6 3.62 -12.40 2.21
C LEU A 6 3.97 -11.72 3.54
N LEU A 7 4.49 -10.51 3.46
CA LEU A 7 4.67 -9.58 4.57
C LEU A 7 3.67 -8.41 4.41
N ILE A 8 2.94 -8.10 5.48
CA ILE A 8 2.04 -6.94 5.53
C ILE A 8 2.61 -5.95 6.54
N ILE A 9 2.94 -4.76 6.08
CA ILE A 9 3.38 -3.64 6.92
C ILE A 9 2.26 -2.60 6.87
N ALA A 10 1.45 -2.55 7.93
CA ALA A 10 0.49 -1.47 8.15
C ALA A 10 1.20 -0.18 8.59
N SER A 11 0.44 0.84 9.01
CA SER A 11 1.02 2.07 9.53
C SER A 11 1.89 1.79 10.76
N ARG A 12 3.12 2.33 10.76
CA ARG A 12 4.08 2.22 11.86
C ARG A 12 4.28 3.59 12.47
N SER A 13 4.48 3.65 13.79
CA SER A 13 4.76 4.92 14.47
C SER A 13 6.05 5.55 13.92
N GLN A 14 6.05 6.87 13.72
CA GLN A 14 7.26 7.59 13.32
C GLN A 14 8.32 7.62 14.43
N ASP A 15 7.90 7.49 15.68
CA ASP A 15 8.80 7.44 16.84
C ASP A 15 9.58 6.11 16.91
N LEU A 16 9.17 5.11 16.12
CA LEU A 16 9.81 3.81 16.05
C LEU A 16 10.20 3.48 14.60
N PRO A 17 11.20 4.17 14.04
CA PRO A 17 11.67 3.90 12.68
C PRO A 17 12.15 2.45 12.54
N PHE A 18 12.26 1.97 11.30
CA PHE A 18 12.91 0.69 11.03
C PHE A 18 14.41 0.80 11.30
N THR A 19 14.98 -0.20 11.95
CA THR A 19 16.43 -0.32 12.08
C THR A 19 17.06 -0.73 10.74
N PRO A 20 18.38 -0.51 10.55
CA PRO A 20 19.07 -0.98 9.35
C PRO A 20 18.91 -2.50 9.11
N SER A 21 18.94 -3.32 10.17
CA SER A 21 18.77 -4.77 10.03
C SER A 21 17.33 -5.18 9.71
N GLU A 22 16.31 -4.45 10.19
CA GLU A 22 14.93 -4.66 9.77
C GLU A 22 14.76 -4.33 8.28
N LEU A 23 15.31 -3.22 7.81
CA LEU A 23 15.24 -2.82 6.40
C LEU A 23 15.97 -3.82 5.49
N GLU A 24 17.13 -4.34 5.92
CA GLU A 24 17.85 -5.39 5.22
C GLU A 24 17.03 -6.69 5.14
N ALA A 25 16.42 -7.11 6.25
CA ALA A 25 15.56 -8.31 6.27
C ALA A 25 14.34 -8.16 5.35
N ILE A 26 13.69 -6.99 5.32
CA ILE A 26 12.57 -6.70 4.42
C ILE A 26 13.04 -6.74 2.96
N ARG A 27 14.17 -6.09 2.66
CA ARG A 27 14.76 -6.07 1.33
C ARG A 27 15.08 -7.48 0.84
N ASP A 28 15.72 -8.29 1.66
CA ASP A 28 16.09 -9.66 1.33
C ASP A 28 14.86 -10.53 1.13
N PHE A 29 13.84 -10.39 1.98
CA PHE A 29 12.57 -11.10 1.83
C PHE A 29 11.91 -10.82 0.46
N VAL A 30 11.75 -9.54 0.10
CA VAL A 30 11.11 -9.17 -1.18
C VAL A 30 11.99 -9.57 -2.36
N ARG A 31 13.29 -9.23 -2.36
CA ARG A 31 14.18 -9.55 -3.48
C ARG A 31 14.28 -11.05 -3.72
N ASN A 32 14.06 -11.87 -2.69
CA ASN A 32 14.07 -13.32 -2.81
C ASN A 32 12.77 -13.96 -3.31
N GLY A 33 11.70 -13.19 -3.52
CA GLY A 33 10.42 -13.67 -4.05
C GLY A 33 9.23 -13.46 -3.13
N GLY A 34 9.42 -12.85 -1.95
CA GLY A 34 8.32 -12.51 -1.05
C GLY A 34 7.46 -11.36 -1.58
N GLY A 35 6.16 -11.42 -1.30
CA GLY A 35 5.24 -10.32 -1.55
C GLY A 35 5.18 -9.34 -0.39
N LEU A 36 5.12 -8.04 -0.66
CA LEU A 36 4.97 -6.99 0.36
C LEU A 36 3.73 -6.14 0.11
N LEU A 37 2.83 -6.06 1.10
CA LEU A 37 1.80 -5.04 1.18
C LEU A 37 2.28 -3.95 2.15
N LEU A 38 2.64 -2.79 1.61
CA LEU A 38 3.17 -1.65 2.35
C LEU A 38 2.11 -0.55 2.44
N MET A 39 1.56 -0.32 3.62
CA MET A 39 0.44 0.61 3.82
C MET A 39 0.89 1.76 4.72
N ALA A 40 0.78 2.97 4.21
CA ALA A 40 1.02 4.19 4.96
C ALA A 40 -0.24 4.63 5.72
N ASN A 41 -0.27 5.89 6.14
CA ASN A 41 -1.43 6.56 6.71
C ASN A 41 -1.44 8.01 6.24
N HIS A 42 -2.28 8.87 6.81
CA HIS A 42 -2.22 10.33 6.59
C HIS A 42 -0.88 10.97 7.01
N ARG A 43 -0.77 12.29 6.79
CA ARG A 43 0.45 13.08 7.06
C ARG A 43 1.01 12.79 8.47
N HIS A 44 2.33 12.91 8.60
CA HIS A 44 3.04 12.56 9.84
C HIS A 44 2.97 11.09 10.24
N PHE A 45 2.59 10.19 9.33
CA PHE A 45 2.69 8.73 9.52
C PHE A 45 3.25 8.02 8.28
N ILE A 46 4.11 8.71 7.51
CA ILE A 46 4.70 8.16 6.28
C ILE A 46 6.17 7.74 6.40
N SER A 47 6.93 8.28 7.36
CA SER A 47 8.39 8.12 7.39
C SER A 47 8.86 6.65 7.43
N PRO A 48 8.29 5.76 8.26
CA PRO A 48 8.69 4.35 8.25
C PRO A 48 8.39 3.65 6.91
N GLN A 49 7.26 3.94 6.28
CA GLN A 49 6.91 3.39 4.97
C GLN A 49 7.82 3.94 3.87
N GLN A 50 8.19 5.21 3.97
CA GLN A 50 9.17 5.82 3.07
C GLN A 50 10.56 5.19 3.25
N GLN A 51 10.99 4.83 4.47
CA GLN A 51 12.24 4.09 4.70
C GLN A 51 12.24 2.76 3.96
N VAL A 52 11.14 2.01 4.03
CA VAL A 52 11.01 0.72 3.32
C VAL A 52 11.03 0.93 1.81
N ALA A 53 10.30 1.91 1.29
CA ALA A 53 10.29 2.21 -0.15
C ALA A 53 11.69 2.56 -0.68
N LEU A 54 12.45 3.36 0.08
CA LEU A 54 13.83 3.71 -0.26
C LEU A 54 14.79 2.51 -0.16
N ALA A 55 14.69 1.70 0.90
CA ALA A 55 15.57 0.54 1.08
C ALA A 55 15.40 -0.55 0.00
N LEU A 56 14.23 -0.60 -0.63
CA LEU A 56 13.89 -1.51 -1.72
C LEU A 56 14.16 -0.92 -3.11
N ASP A 57 14.61 0.33 -3.20
CA ASP A 57 14.73 1.10 -4.45
C ASP A 57 13.43 1.10 -5.27
N LEU A 58 12.27 1.26 -4.60
CA LEU A 58 10.97 1.19 -5.27
C LEU A 58 10.78 2.36 -6.24
N PRO A 59 10.10 2.13 -7.39
CA PRO A 59 9.80 3.18 -8.35
C PRO A 59 8.65 4.09 -7.90
N PHE A 60 8.43 4.24 -6.59
CA PHE A 60 7.42 5.11 -6.02
C PHE A 60 7.81 5.56 -4.61
N GLY A 61 7.19 6.64 -4.15
CA GLY A 61 7.41 7.18 -2.80
C GLY A 61 6.15 7.82 -2.22
N TYR A 62 6.08 7.88 -0.90
CA TYR A 62 5.01 8.52 -0.15
C TYR A 62 5.27 10.02 -0.02
N ILE A 63 4.21 10.81 -0.19
CA ILE A 63 4.25 12.27 -0.09
C ILE A 63 3.73 12.68 1.29
N ASP A 64 4.45 13.52 2.05
CA ASP A 64 3.97 13.99 3.36
C ASP A 64 2.86 15.05 3.21
N ALA A 65 1.71 14.62 2.70
CA ALA A 65 0.52 15.42 2.52
C ALA A 65 -0.70 14.55 2.85
N THR A 66 -1.76 15.16 3.37
CA THR A 66 -3.04 14.49 3.59
C THR A 66 -4.02 14.87 2.51
N ILE A 67 -4.60 13.87 1.87
CA ILE A 67 -5.81 14.00 1.06
C ILE A 67 -6.98 13.75 2.00
N ALA A 68 -7.64 14.85 2.38
CA ALA A 68 -8.59 14.88 3.49
C ALA A 68 -9.98 14.35 3.13
N GLY A 69 -10.70 13.90 4.16
CA GLY A 69 -12.09 13.44 4.04
C GLY A 69 -12.18 12.10 3.30
N PHE A 70 -13.19 11.96 2.45
CA PHE A 70 -13.45 10.77 1.62
C PHE A 70 -13.17 11.12 0.15
N PRO A 71 -11.90 11.17 -0.27
CA PRO A 71 -11.57 11.55 -1.63
C PRO A 71 -12.09 10.52 -2.63
N GLY A 72 -12.51 11.00 -3.81
CA GLY A 72 -12.83 10.12 -4.92
C GLY A 72 -11.57 9.39 -5.41
N ILE A 73 -11.71 8.10 -5.68
CA ILE A 73 -10.66 7.23 -6.21
C ILE A 73 -11.15 6.60 -7.51
N GLU A 74 -10.34 6.68 -8.56
CA GLU A 74 -10.57 6.00 -9.83
C GLU A 74 -9.59 4.83 -9.97
N LEU A 75 -10.10 3.71 -10.49
CA LEU A 75 -9.38 2.44 -10.57
C LEU A 75 -8.85 2.21 -11.98
N SER A 76 -7.57 1.88 -12.08
CA SER A 76 -6.99 1.37 -13.32
C SER A 76 -7.36 -0.10 -13.50
N ARG A 77 -7.53 -0.55 -14.75
CA ARG A 77 -7.80 -1.97 -15.05
C ARG A 77 -6.56 -2.82 -14.72
N HIS A 78 -6.65 -3.66 -13.70
CA HIS A 78 -5.57 -4.55 -13.27
C HIS A 78 -6.16 -5.75 -12.50
N GLU A 79 -5.40 -6.85 -12.35
CA GLU A 79 -5.82 -7.98 -11.51
C GLU A 79 -6.08 -7.56 -10.05
N LEU A 80 -5.33 -6.57 -9.57
CA LEU A 80 -5.50 -5.97 -8.24
C LEU A 80 -6.88 -5.32 -8.07
N THR A 81 -7.49 -4.81 -9.14
CA THR A 81 -8.80 -4.12 -9.11
C THR A 81 -9.91 -4.98 -9.71
N ALA A 82 -9.66 -6.26 -9.97
CA ALA A 82 -10.68 -7.17 -10.50
C ALA A 82 -11.87 -7.29 -9.55
N GLY A 83 -13.07 -7.04 -10.06
CA GLY A 83 -14.32 -7.06 -9.26
C GLY A 83 -14.44 -5.92 -8.25
N CYS A 84 -13.63 -4.87 -8.37
CA CYS A 84 -13.75 -3.67 -7.57
C CYS A 84 -14.49 -2.58 -8.35
N ASP A 85 -15.55 -2.04 -7.76
CA ASP A 85 -16.30 -0.90 -8.30
C ASP A 85 -15.85 0.43 -7.67
N SER A 86 -15.38 0.39 -6.42
CA SER A 86 -14.88 1.56 -5.70
C SER A 86 -13.91 1.16 -4.59
N ILE A 87 -13.02 2.07 -4.23
CA ILE A 87 -12.22 1.99 -2.99
C ILE A 87 -12.60 3.19 -2.14
N VAL A 88 -12.82 2.96 -0.84
CA VAL A 88 -13.23 4.01 0.11
C VAL A 88 -12.15 4.16 1.16
N VAL A 89 -11.62 5.37 1.31
CA VAL A 89 -10.61 5.71 2.33
C VAL A 89 -11.03 6.97 3.07
N ARG A 90 -10.50 7.16 4.28
CA ARG A 90 -10.66 8.40 5.03
C ARG A 90 -9.30 8.94 5.40
N ASN A 91 -8.97 10.16 4.96
CA ASN A 91 -7.67 10.79 5.20
C ASN A 91 -6.49 9.91 4.79
N SER A 92 -6.08 10.01 3.53
CA SER A 92 -4.97 9.20 2.99
C SER A 92 -3.72 10.06 2.79
N THR A 93 -2.52 9.45 2.86
CA THR A 93 -1.38 10.03 2.15
C THR A 93 -1.52 9.81 0.65
N SER A 94 -0.68 10.49 -0.14
CA SER A 94 -0.52 10.27 -1.56
C SER A 94 0.76 9.52 -1.85
N ILE A 95 0.74 8.75 -2.93
CA ILE A 95 1.92 8.12 -3.51
C ILE A 95 2.28 8.79 -4.84
N ALA A 96 3.54 9.16 -5.02
CA ALA A 96 4.12 9.53 -6.30
C ALA A 96 4.67 8.27 -6.97
N ALA A 97 4.19 7.93 -8.16
CA ALA A 97 4.76 6.87 -8.98
C ALA A 97 5.76 7.44 -9.99
N GLY A 98 6.91 6.79 -10.12
CA GLY A 98 7.92 7.02 -11.15
C GLY A 98 7.94 5.91 -12.21
N PRO A 99 8.91 5.94 -13.12
CA PRO A 99 9.07 4.91 -14.15
C PRO A 99 9.21 3.51 -13.55
N GLY A 100 8.44 2.55 -14.04
CA GLY A 100 8.44 1.16 -13.55
C GLY A 100 7.39 0.85 -12.47
N ALA A 101 6.74 1.86 -11.89
CA ALA A 101 5.57 1.64 -11.06
C ALA A 101 4.30 1.47 -11.91
N ILE A 102 3.43 0.57 -11.49
CA ILE A 102 2.11 0.33 -12.06
C ILE A 102 1.11 1.13 -11.25
N ALA A 103 0.43 2.09 -11.88
CA ALA A 103 -0.64 2.85 -11.24
C ALA A 103 -1.89 1.95 -11.08
N ILE A 104 -2.37 1.79 -9.85
CA ILE A 104 -3.52 0.92 -9.55
C ILE A 104 -4.77 1.75 -9.25
N ALA A 105 -4.62 2.79 -8.43
CA ALA A 105 -5.72 3.67 -8.06
C ALA A 105 -5.21 5.10 -7.85
N HIS A 106 -5.86 6.08 -8.47
CA HIS A 106 -5.52 7.51 -8.36
C HIS A 106 -6.66 8.34 -7.78
N PHE A 107 -6.31 9.44 -7.13
CA PHE A 107 -7.30 10.36 -6.60
C PHE A 107 -7.90 11.21 -7.74
N THR A 108 -9.21 11.38 -7.75
CA THR A 108 -9.92 12.06 -8.85
C THR A 108 -9.63 13.57 -8.90
N ALA A 109 -9.23 14.17 -7.78
CA ALA A 109 -8.89 15.59 -7.72
C ALA A 109 -7.59 15.92 -8.47
N ASP A 110 -6.63 14.98 -8.51
CA ASP A 110 -5.38 15.11 -9.25
C ASP A 110 -4.76 13.72 -9.46
N SER A 111 -4.73 13.26 -10.71
CA SER A 111 -4.27 11.93 -11.10
C SER A 111 -2.77 11.68 -10.86
N ARG A 112 -1.98 12.74 -10.57
CA ARG A 112 -0.59 12.59 -10.13
C ARG A 112 -0.50 12.03 -8.71
N HIS A 113 -1.55 12.19 -7.92
CA HIS A 113 -1.66 11.65 -6.58
C HIS A 113 -2.34 10.28 -6.61
N ARG A 114 -1.69 9.27 -6.03
CA ARG A 114 -2.15 7.89 -6.08
C ARG A 114 -2.49 7.36 -4.70
N PHE A 115 -3.60 6.62 -4.62
CA PHE A 115 -3.93 5.82 -3.45
C PHE A 115 -3.12 4.53 -3.45
N ALA A 116 -3.08 3.82 -4.58
CA ALA A 116 -2.41 2.53 -4.69
C ALA A 116 -1.50 2.44 -5.92
N VAL A 117 -0.33 1.84 -5.72
CA VAL A 117 0.65 1.53 -6.76
C VAL A 117 1.20 0.12 -6.56
N ALA A 118 1.66 -0.50 -7.63
CA ALA A 118 2.38 -1.76 -7.57
C ALA A 118 3.75 -1.66 -8.24
N ALA A 119 4.69 -2.51 -7.84
CA ALA A 119 6.01 -2.63 -8.45
C ALA A 119 6.57 -4.03 -8.24
N GLU A 120 7.55 -4.41 -9.08
CA GLU A 120 8.40 -5.57 -8.85
C GLU A 120 9.72 -5.11 -8.21
N SER A 121 10.31 -5.94 -7.34
CA SER A 121 11.64 -5.70 -6.76
C SER A 121 12.39 -7.01 -6.60
N GLY A 122 13.44 -7.20 -7.41
CA GLY A 122 14.11 -8.50 -7.54
C GLY A 122 13.14 -9.55 -8.09
N ARG A 123 12.95 -10.66 -7.34
CA ARG A 123 11.97 -11.69 -7.68
C ARG A 123 10.59 -11.48 -7.02
N GLY A 124 10.45 -10.47 -6.16
CA GLY A 124 9.24 -10.21 -5.40
C GLY A 124 8.39 -9.10 -5.98
N ARG A 125 7.26 -8.87 -5.31
CA ARG A 125 6.24 -7.90 -5.70
C ARG A 125 5.87 -7.03 -4.51
N VAL A 126 5.54 -5.78 -4.78
CA VAL A 126 5.13 -4.81 -3.75
C VAL A 126 3.86 -4.11 -4.20
N VAL A 127 2.89 -3.98 -3.28
CA VAL A 127 1.77 -3.03 -3.40
C VAL A 127 1.94 -1.99 -2.31
N GLY A 128 1.98 -0.71 -2.70
CA GLY A 128 1.95 0.43 -1.80
C GLY A 128 0.55 1.03 -1.71
N THR A 129 0.03 1.30 -0.52
CA THR A 129 -1.23 2.03 -0.32
C THR A 129 -1.06 3.26 0.58
N GLY A 130 -1.82 4.32 0.29
CA GLY A 130 -1.75 5.59 1.00
C GLY A 130 -2.46 5.62 2.35
N ASP A 131 -3.19 4.56 2.69
CA ASP A 131 -3.89 4.44 3.96
C ASP A 131 -3.95 2.96 4.35
N SER A 132 -3.86 2.69 5.66
CA SER A 132 -4.15 1.39 6.25
C SER A 132 -5.52 1.36 6.91
N GLY A 133 -6.11 2.52 7.24
CA GLY A 133 -7.44 2.62 7.87
C GLY A 133 -8.56 2.00 7.03
N PHE A 134 -8.40 1.95 5.70
CA PHE A 134 -9.35 1.29 4.79
C PHE A 134 -9.56 -0.22 5.07
N MET A 135 -8.67 -0.87 5.84
CA MET A 135 -8.83 -2.27 6.26
C MET A 135 -9.51 -2.44 7.63
N ALA A 136 -9.79 -1.35 8.35
CA ALA A 136 -10.34 -1.40 9.69
C ALA A 136 -11.84 -1.73 9.69
N SER A 137 -12.28 -2.56 10.64
CA SER A 137 -13.70 -2.85 10.87
C SER A 137 -14.45 -1.69 11.55
N SER A 138 -13.72 -0.65 12.00
CA SER A 138 -14.27 0.62 12.48
C SER A 138 -13.20 1.70 12.36
N ASP A 139 -13.53 2.83 11.73
CA ASP A 139 -12.73 4.06 11.84
C ASP A 139 -13.05 4.83 13.14
N ASP A 140 -12.42 6.00 13.29
CA ASP A 140 -12.62 6.94 14.41
C ASP A 140 -14.05 7.52 14.49
N THR A 141 -14.87 7.30 13.45
CA THR A 141 -16.29 7.69 13.39
C THR A 141 -17.24 6.52 13.59
N GLY A 142 -16.73 5.31 13.82
CA GLY A 142 -17.54 4.10 13.97
C GLY A 142 -17.92 3.42 12.65
N ARG A 143 -17.32 3.82 11.52
CA ARG A 143 -17.65 3.28 10.19
C ARG A 143 -16.84 2.03 9.89
N ASP A 144 -17.49 0.98 9.41
CA ASP A 144 -16.81 -0.19 8.85
C ASP A 144 -16.16 0.17 7.51
N MET A 145 -14.85 0.39 7.53
CA MET A 145 -14.08 0.68 6.33
C MET A 145 -13.79 -0.59 5.53
N PHE A 146 -13.62 -1.73 6.18
CA PHE A 146 -13.41 -3.01 5.50
C PHE A 146 -14.61 -3.39 4.62
N GLY A 147 -15.83 -3.17 5.12
CA GLY A 147 -17.09 -3.38 4.40
C GLY A 147 -17.48 -2.24 3.43
N SER A 148 -16.73 -1.13 3.39
CA SER A 148 -17.04 0.01 2.53
C SER A 148 -16.54 -0.18 1.10
N GLY A 149 -17.39 0.14 0.12
CA GLY A 149 -17.06 0.00 -1.31
C GLY A 149 -16.63 -1.43 -1.64
N SER A 150 -15.50 -1.57 -2.33
CA SER A 150 -14.87 -2.87 -2.64
C SER A 150 -13.58 -3.11 -1.85
N ASN A 151 -13.42 -2.49 -0.67
CA ASN A 151 -12.18 -2.57 0.11
C ASN A 151 -11.77 -4.02 0.43
N ALA A 152 -12.69 -4.85 0.94
CA ALA A 152 -12.44 -6.27 1.19
C ALA A 152 -11.99 -7.03 -0.08
N THR A 153 -12.61 -6.76 -1.23
CA THR A 153 -12.24 -7.36 -2.52
C THR A 153 -10.84 -6.92 -2.95
N PHE A 154 -10.53 -5.63 -2.84
CA PHE A 154 -9.21 -5.08 -3.17
C PHE A 154 -8.11 -5.69 -2.29
N ILE A 155 -8.33 -5.79 -0.98
CA ILE A 155 -7.40 -6.44 -0.04
C ILE A 155 -7.19 -7.91 -0.42
N ALA A 156 -8.26 -8.64 -0.74
CA ALA A 156 -8.15 -10.03 -1.16
C ALA A 156 -7.34 -10.18 -2.47
N ASN A 157 -7.50 -9.26 -3.42
CA ASN A 157 -6.71 -9.24 -4.65
C ASN A 157 -5.24 -8.93 -4.38
N CYS A 158 -4.94 -7.97 -3.49
CA CYS A 158 -3.57 -7.70 -3.04
C CYS A 158 -2.92 -8.96 -2.45
N VAL A 159 -3.62 -9.66 -1.54
CA VAL A 159 -3.11 -10.90 -0.93
C VAL A 159 -2.84 -11.97 -1.98
N ARG A 160 -3.76 -12.19 -2.92
CA ARG A 160 -3.58 -13.21 -4.00
C ARG A 160 -2.43 -12.86 -4.95
N TRP A 161 -2.32 -11.60 -5.35
CA TRP A 161 -1.33 -11.15 -6.33
C TRP A 161 0.09 -11.11 -5.75
N LEU A 162 0.21 -10.84 -4.45
CA LEU A 162 1.47 -10.82 -3.70
C LEU A 162 1.89 -12.20 -3.20
N ALA A 163 0.97 -13.15 -3.05
CA ALA A 163 1.32 -14.51 -2.68
C ALA A 163 2.26 -15.15 -3.73
N PRO A 164 3.26 -15.94 -3.33
CA PRO A 164 4.09 -16.68 -4.26
C PRO A 164 3.22 -17.59 -5.16
N ALA A 165 3.62 -17.74 -6.42
CA ALA A 165 3.02 -18.77 -7.26
C ALA A 165 3.26 -20.14 -6.61
N ALA A 166 2.18 -20.92 -6.45
CA ALA A 166 2.20 -22.27 -5.88
C ALA A 166 2.94 -23.25 -6.79
#